data_AF-A0A1M5YF69-F1
#
_entry.id   AF-A0A1M5YF69-F1
#
_cell.length_a   1.000
_cell.length_b   1.000
_cell.length_c   1.000
_cell.angle_alpha   90.00
_cell.angle_beta   90.00
_cell.angle_gamma   90.00
#
_symmetry.space_group_name_H-M   'P 1'
#
loop_
_entity.id
_entity.type
_entity.pdbx_description
1 polymer ?
#
loop_
_entity_poly.entity_id
_entity_poly.type
_entity_poly.pdbx_seq_one_letter_code
_entity_poly.pdbx_strand_id
1 'polypeptide(L)'
;MHSTELKQQIAQCDEVIAQCLKDLAQAPEDGSAADDIEQWLERLNQTIAEREPLLQAALATELGQDEAWLRQQQQHINELKRQATTQLMTQQNRLGGYRKGRRQVKQYQQIEAGIA
;
A
#
# COMPACT_ATOMS: atom_id res chain seq x y z
N MET A 1 -9.24 13.69 24.59
CA MET A 1 -9.90 13.15 23.39
C MET A 1 -11.01 12.22 23.82
N HIS A 2 -12.18 12.34 23.21
CA HIS A 2 -13.29 11.41 23.49
C HIS A 2 -13.09 10.11 22.70
N SER A 3 -13.42 8.95 23.29
CA SER A 3 -13.31 7.63 22.64
C SER A 3 -13.99 7.60 21.26
N THR A 4 -15.10 8.31 21.09
CA THR A 4 -15.81 8.44 19.80
C THR A 4 -14.99 9.15 18.74
N GLU A 5 -14.26 10.20 19.12
CA GLU A 5 -13.42 10.98 18.21
C GLU A 5 -12.21 10.16 17.74
N LEU A 6 -11.57 9.41 18.65
CA LEU A 6 -10.50 8.47 18.31
C LEU A 6 -10.97 7.38 17.33
N LYS A 7 -12.15 6.80 17.57
CA LYS A 7 -12.77 5.83 16.66
C LYS A 7 -12.93 6.40 15.25
N GLN A 8 -13.40 7.64 15.14
CA GLN A 8 -13.63 8.29 13.86
C GLN A 8 -12.32 8.62 13.13
N GLN A 9 -11.32 9.14 13.84
CA GLN A 9 -10.01 9.45 13.26
C GLN A 9 -9.30 8.19 12.76
N ILE A 10 -9.33 7.10 13.54
CA ILE A 10 -8.75 5.81 13.13
C ILE A 10 -9.45 5.26 11.88
N ALA A 11 -10.79 5.32 11.83
CA ALA A 11 -11.56 4.88 10.67
C ALA A 11 -11.22 5.72 9.42
N GLN A 12 -11.03 7.04 9.58
CA GLN A 12 -10.63 7.90 8.48
C GLN A 12 -9.22 7.56 7.97
N CYS A 13 -8.27 7.26 8.87
CA CYS A 13 -6.95 6.75 8.47
C CYS A 13 -7.07 5.44 7.70
N ASP A 14 -7.92 4.49 8.15
CA ASP A 14 -8.15 3.22 7.46
C ASP A 14 -8.65 3.42 6.02
N GLU A 15 -9.62 4.32 5.82
CA GLU A 15 -10.16 4.65 4.50
C GLU A 15 -9.09 5.24 3.58
N VAL A 16 -8.27 6.16 4.09
CA VAL A 16 -7.19 6.79 3.32
C VAL A 16 -6.12 5.76 2.93
N ILE A 17 -5.70 4.89 3.87
CA ILE A 17 -4.74 3.81 3.58
C ILE A 17 -5.29 2.87 2.50
N ALA A 18 -6.54 2.42 2.64
CA ALA A 18 -7.17 1.53 1.67
C ALA A 18 -7.27 2.18 0.29
N GLN A 19 -7.61 3.47 0.23
CA GLN A 19 -7.68 4.21 -1.02
C GLN A 19 -6.31 4.35 -1.68
N CYS A 20 -5.26 4.73 -0.93
CA CYS A 20 -3.89 4.80 -1.48
C CYS A 20 -3.41 3.43 -2.00
N LEU A 21 -3.70 2.34 -1.29
CA LEU A 21 -3.36 0.98 -1.76
C LEU A 21 -4.10 0.61 -3.05
N LYS A 22 -5.34 1.06 -3.21
CA LYS A 22 -6.14 0.87 -4.44
C LYS A 22 -5.58 1.69 -5.59
N ASP A 23 -5.23 2.95 -5.37
CA ASP A 23 -4.69 3.83 -6.40
C ASP A 23 -3.33 3.30 -6.89
N LEU A 24 -2.47 2.85 -5.97
CA LEU A 24 -1.21 2.17 -6.31
C LEU A 24 -1.40 0.88 -7.12
N ALA A 25 -2.51 0.16 -6.90
CA ALA A 25 -2.85 -1.03 -7.69
C ALA A 25 -3.25 -0.69 -9.13
N GLN A 26 -3.96 0.43 -9.29
CA GLN A 26 -4.53 0.90 -10.55
C GLN A 26 -3.57 1.80 -11.34
N ALA A 27 -2.39 2.11 -10.78
CA ALA A 27 -1.37 2.91 -11.41
C ALA A 27 -0.97 2.37 -12.80
N PRO A 28 -0.94 3.22 -13.84
CA PRO A 28 -0.43 2.88 -15.16
C PRO A 28 0.99 2.29 -15.13
N GLU A 29 1.23 1.25 -15.93
CA GLU A 29 2.51 0.53 -15.95
C GLU A 29 3.58 1.20 -16.84
N ASP A 30 3.19 2.16 -17.68
CA ASP A 30 4.06 2.87 -18.60
C ASP A 30 4.85 4.02 -17.96
N GLY A 31 4.71 4.22 -16.65
CA GLY A 31 5.41 5.26 -15.90
C GLY A 31 4.80 6.65 -16.06
N SER A 32 3.67 6.78 -16.76
CA SER A 32 2.97 8.06 -16.96
C SER A 32 2.43 8.69 -15.66
N ALA A 33 2.29 7.88 -14.60
CA ALA A 33 1.82 8.31 -13.29
C ALA A 33 2.92 8.25 -12.20
N ALA A 34 4.20 8.40 -12.57
CA ALA A 34 5.29 8.32 -11.62
C ALA A 34 5.16 9.32 -10.44
N ASP A 35 4.79 10.56 -10.76
CA ASP A 35 4.60 11.62 -9.76
C ASP A 35 3.39 11.34 -8.86
N ASP A 36 2.31 10.78 -9.41
CA ASP A 36 1.12 10.39 -8.64
C ASP A 36 1.42 9.22 -7.70
N ILE A 37 2.20 8.23 -8.16
CA ILE A 37 2.64 7.09 -7.35
C ILE A 37 3.46 7.57 -6.16
N GLU A 38 4.40 8.50 -6.37
CA GLU A 38 5.22 9.05 -5.28
C GLU A 38 4.34 9.77 -4.24
N GLN A 39 3.38 10.58 -4.70
CA GLN A 39 2.41 11.25 -3.82
C GLN A 39 1.54 10.25 -3.04
N TRP A 40 1.06 9.17 -3.68
CA TRP A 40 0.27 8.15 -2.98
C TRP A 40 1.10 7.38 -1.94
N LEU A 41 2.37 7.11 -2.24
CA LEU A 41 3.29 6.47 -1.28
C LEU A 41 3.62 7.40 -0.10
N GLU A 42 3.86 8.67 -0.36
CA GLU A 42 4.09 9.66 0.70
C GLU A 42 2.85 9.78 1.59
N ARG A 43 1.66 9.94 1.00
CA ARG A 43 0.39 10.01 1.73
C ARG A 43 0.15 8.74 2.55
N LEU A 44 0.38 7.57 1.97
CA LEU A 44 0.27 6.28 2.67
C LEU A 44 1.18 6.24 3.91
N ASN A 45 2.44 6.65 3.77
CA ASN A 45 3.40 6.66 4.89
C ASN A 45 2.98 7.66 5.98
N GLN A 46 2.56 8.87 5.59
CA GLN A 46 2.08 9.87 6.53
C GLN A 46 0.85 9.37 7.31
N THR A 47 -0.14 8.82 6.62
CA THR A 47 -1.35 8.30 7.27
C THR A 47 -1.06 7.12 8.19
N ILE A 48 -0.12 6.23 7.84
CA ILE A 48 0.31 5.15 8.73
C ILE A 48 0.97 5.73 10.00
N ALA A 49 1.84 6.73 9.84
CA ALA A 49 2.51 7.40 10.95
C ALA A 49 1.53 8.16 11.86
N GLU A 50 0.45 8.73 11.31
CA GLU A 50 -0.63 9.36 12.07
C GLU A 50 -1.51 8.34 12.80
N ARG A 51 -1.72 7.17 12.20
CA ARG A 51 -2.60 6.13 12.76
C ARG A 51 -2.01 5.48 14.03
N GLU A 52 -0.69 5.31 14.09
CA GLU A 52 -0.02 4.69 15.24
C GLU A 52 -0.29 5.42 16.58
N PRO A 53 -0.05 6.73 16.73
CA PRO A 53 -0.34 7.44 17.98
C PRO A 53 -1.84 7.47 18.30
N LEU A 54 -2.73 7.45 17.30
CA LEU A 54 -4.18 7.35 17.52
C LEU A 54 -4.58 6.01 18.14
N LEU A 55 -3.99 4.91 17.68
CA LEU A 55 -4.18 3.60 18.30
C LEU A 55 -3.63 3.57 19.74
N GLN A 56 -2.43 4.11 19.96
CA GLN A 56 -1.85 4.19 21.30
C GLN A 56 -2.73 5.00 22.25
N ALA A 57 -3.26 6.14 21.78
CA ALA A 57 -4.20 6.96 22.54
C ALA A 57 -5.51 6.20 22.81
N ALA A 58 -6.04 5.46 21.83
CA ALA A 58 -7.26 4.66 22.00
C ALA A 58 -7.08 3.53 23.04
N LEU A 59 -5.92 2.89 23.10
CA LEU A 59 -5.61 1.87 24.10
C LEU A 59 -5.63 2.41 25.54
N ALA A 60 -5.37 3.70 25.74
CA ALA A 60 -5.45 4.36 27.04
C ALA A 60 -6.88 4.78 27.45
N THR A 61 -7.89 4.52 26.60
CA THR A 61 -9.30 4.82 26.85
C THR A 61 -10.12 3.55 27.08
N GLU A 62 -11.43 3.68 27.28
CA GLU A 62 -12.38 2.57 27.35
C GLU A 62 -12.33 1.64 26.12
N LEU A 63 -11.87 2.15 24.96
CA LEU A 63 -11.67 1.34 23.76
C LEU A 63 -10.59 0.26 23.93
N GLY A 64 -9.57 0.53 24.74
CA GLY A 64 -8.53 -0.45 25.06
C GLY A 64 -9.05 -1.63 25.88
N GLN A 65 -10.25 -1.53 26.43
CA GLN A 65 -10.93 -2.59 27.18
C GLN A 65 -12.03 -3.28 26.35
N ASP A 66 -12.40 -2.71 25.20
CA ASP A 66 -13.39 -3.25 24.27
C ASP A 66 -12.76 -4.32 23.38
N GLU A 67 -12.88 -5.59 23.79
CA GLU A 67 -12.30 -6.72 23.06
C GLU A 67 -12.85 -6.85 21.62
N ALA A 68 -14.13 -6.52 21.40
CA ALA A 68 -14.72 -6.58 20.08
C ALA A 68 -14.10 -5.54 19.14
N TRP A 69 -13.91 -4.32 19.64
CA TRP A 69 -13.23 -3.26 18.90
C TRP A 69 -11.76 -3.61 18.62
N LEU A 70 -11.02 -4.13 19.60
CA LEU A 70 -9.63 -4.55 19.41
C LEU A 70 -9.50 -5.65 18.34
N ARG A 71 -10.38 -6.65 18.36
CA ARG A 71 -10.42 -7.70 17.33
C ARG A 71 -10.72 -7.11 15.94
N GLN A 72 -11.66 -6.17 15.85
CA GLN A 72 -11.96 -5.48 14.59
C GLN A 72 -10.73 -4.72 14.06
N GLN A 73 -10.03 -3.97 14.92
CA GLN A 73 -8.82 -3.25 14.55
C GLN A 73 -7.71 -4.19 14.07
N GLN A 74 -7.54 -5.33 14.74
CA GLN A 74 -6.57 -6.34 14.33
C GLN A 74 -6.93 -6.97 12.97
N GLN A 75 -8.21 -7.24 12.72
CA GLN A 75 -8.69 -7.71 11.42
C GLN A 75 -8.43 -6.70 10.31
N HIS A 76 -8.74 -5.41 10.54
CA HIS A 76 -8.45 -4.34 9.58
C HIS A 76 -6.95 -4.26 9.24
N ILE A 77 -6.08 -4.26 10.26
CA ILE A 77 -4.62 -4.23 10.05
C ILE A 77 -4.15 -5.44 9.24
N ASN A 78 -4.67 -6.62 9.51
CA ASN A 78 -4.31 -7.84 8.77
C ASN A 78 -4.75 -7.77 7.30
N GLU A 79 -5.94 -7.22 7.02
CA GLU A 79 -6.42 -7.03 5.65
C GLU A 79 -5.56 -6.00 4.91
N LEU A 80 -5.25 -4.87 5.53
CA LEU A 80 -4.36 -3.85 4.95
C LEU A 80 -2.96 -4.43 4.64
N LYS A 81 -2.40 -5.24 5.54
CA LYS A 81 -1.13 -5.94 5.31
C LYS A 81 -1.21 -6.92 4.14
N ARG A 82 -2.32 -7.65 4.01
CA ARG A 82 -2.54 -8.58 2.90
C ARG A 82 -2.59 -7.83 1.57
N GLN A 83 -3.31 -6.72 1.53
CA GLN A 83 -3.40 -5.85 0.35
C GLN A 83 -2.02 -5.29 -0.02
N ALA A 84 -1.28 -4.71 0.94
CA ALA A 84 0.06 -4.18 0.71
C ALA A 84 1.04 -5.26 0.20
N THR A 85 1.00 -6.46 0.77
CA THR A 85 1.83 -7.59 0.33
C THR A 85 1.50 -8.03 -1.10
N THR A 86 0.21 -8.08 -1.43
CA THR A 86 -0.27 -8.39 -2.78
C THR A 86 0.18 -7.34 -3.79
N GLN A 87 0.14 -6.06 -3.42
CA GLN A 87 0.65 -4.98 -4.26
C GLN A 87 2.16 -5.07 -4.44
N LEU A 88 2.92 -5.34 -3.38
CA LEU A 88 4.37 -5.53 -3.47
C LEU A 88 4.73 -6.68 -4.42
N MET A 89 4.06 -7.83 -4.29
CA MET A 89 4.27 -8.96 -5.22
C MET A 89 3.92 -8.60 -6.66
N THR A 90 2.82 -7.87 -6.87
CA THR A 90 2.40 -7.42 -8.20
C THR A 90 3.45 -6.52 -8.84
N GLN A 91 3.95 -5.52 -8.10
CA GLN A 91 4.99 -4.61 -8.57
C GLN A 91 6.33 -5.33 -8.83
N GLN A 92 6.72 -6.28 -7.97
CA GLN A 92 7.91 -7.11 -8.19
C GLN A 92 7.79 -7.97 -9.45
N ASN A 93 6.64 -8.60 -9.67
CA ASN A 93 6.37 -9.39 -10.86
C ASN A 93 6.40 -8.54 -12.14
N ARG A 94 5.83 -7.33 -12.10
CA ARG A 94 5.92 -6.34 -13.18
C ARG A 94 7.38 -6.03 -13.53
N LEU A 95 8.19 -5.63 -12.54
CA LEU A 95 9.62 -5.35 -12.75
C LEU A 95 10.39 -6.57 -13.29
N GLY A 96 10.07 -7.78 -12.81
CA GLY A 96 10.64 -9.02 -13.31
C GLY A 96 10.27 -9.31 -14.78
N GLY A 97 9.01 -9.06 -15.17
CA GLY A 97 8.52 -9.16 -16.55
C GLY A 97 9.23 -8.17 -17.48
N TYR A 98 9.35 -6.91 -17.08
CA TYR A 98 10.09 -5.88 -17.85
C TYR A 98 11.56 -6.25 -18.07
N ARG A 99 12.22 -6.89 -17.10
CA ARG A 99 13.60 -7.38 -17.24
C ARG A 99 13.72 -8.51 -18.27
N LYS A 100 12.74 -9.43 -18.30
CA LYS A 100 12.70 -10.52 -19.29
C LYS A 100 12.44 -9.99 -20.70
N GLY A 101 11.45 -9.11 -20.87
CA GLY A 101 11.14 -8.49 -22.17
C GLY A 101 12.32 -7.74 -22.77
N ARG A 102 13.04 -6.93 -21.95
CA ARG A 102 14.25 -6.24 -22.43
C ARG A 102 15.39 -7.17 -22.85
N ARG A 103 15.58 -8.32 -22.18
CA ARG A 103 16.55 -9.34 -22.62
C ARG A 103 16.15 -9.96 -23.95
N GLN A 104 14.87 -10.29 -24.10
CA GLN A 104 14.36 -10.90 -25.33
C GLN A 104 14.49 -9.96 -26.53
N VAL A 105 14.14 -8.68 -26.39
CA VAL A 105 14.32 -7.66 -27.44
C VAL A 105 15.81 -7.50 -27.81
N LYS A 106 16.72 -7.43 -26.83
CA LYS A 106 18.16 -7.37 -27.11
C LYS A 106 18.67 -8.61 -27.85
N GLN A 107 18.16 -9.79 -27.50
CA GLN A 107 18.55 -11.04 -28.14
C GLN A 107 18.07 -11.09 -29.60
N TYR A 108 16.84 -10.64 -29.89
CA TYR A 108 16.36 -10.50 -31.26
C TYR A 108 17.17 -9.47 -32.06
N GLN A 109 17.50 -8.32 -31.47
CA GLN A 109 18.34 -7.30 -32.13
C GLN A 109 19.75 -7.81 -32.45
N GLN A 110 20.34 -8.66 -31.59
CA GLN A 110 21.65 -9.27 -31.86
C GLN A 110 21.59 -10.30 -33.00
N ILE A 111 20.53 -11.10 -33.04
CA ILE A 111 20.28 -12.05 -34.13
C ILE A 111 20.06 -11.31 -35.45
N GLU A 112 19.25 -10.24 -35.47
CA GLU A 112 19.01 -9.41 -36.66
C GLU A 112 20.26 -8.66 -37.12
N ALA A 113 21.14 -8.27 -36.19
CA ALA A 113 22.43 -7.66 -36.49
C ALA A 113 23.50 -8.65 -37.00
N GLY A 114 23.18 -9.95 -37.07
CA GLY A 114 24.11 -10.99 -37.53
C GLY A 114 25.25 -11.30 -36.55
N ILE A 115 25.11 -10.91 -35.28
CA ILE A 115 26.07 -11.17 -34.21
C ILE A 115 25.53 -12.36 -33.41
N ALA A 116 25.89 -13.57 -33.84
CA ALA A 116 25.61 -14.82 -33.12
C ALA A 116 26.91 -15.48 -32.67
#